data_AF-A0A937GAN8-F1
#
_entry.id   AF-A0A937GAN8-F1
#
_cell.length_a   1.000
_cell.length_b   1.000
_cell.length_c   1.000
_cell.angle_alpha   90.00
_cell.angle_beta   90.00
_cell.angle_gamma   90.00
#
_symmetry.space_group_name_H-M   'P 1'
#
loop_
_entity.id
_entity.type
_entity.pdbx_description
1 polymer ?
#
loop_
_entity_poly.entity_id
_entity_poly.type
_entity_poly.pdbx_seq_one_letter_code
_entity_poly.pdbx_strand_id
1 'polypeptide(L)'
;MNRRLFRIPLLTIGFIFIIMGLRWIFVDEPWMLDKVANEERLNMTFEKLFSNEINDTLPGYLKQIYRFFGLWVSMIGLFIISFLREMFLEDSGIRKSLLICTGLTVYSALIFAYIWIPSSPFIYLGLGSVILHSISIIGNRNI
;
A
#
# COMPACT_ATOMS: atom_id res chain seq x y z
N MET A 1 -1.13 11.00 -26.04
CA MET A 1 0.00 10.81 -25.12
C MET A 1 -0.37 11.13 -23.67
N ASN A 2 -1.05 12.24 -23.40
CA ASN A 2 -1.39 12.72 -22.05
C ASN A 2 -2.25 11.77 -21.22
N ARG A 3 -3.27 11.13 -21.82
CA ARG A 3 -4.08 10.10 -21.13
C ARG A 3 -3.26 8.91 -20.63
N ARG A 4 -2.19 8.54 -21.35
CA ARG A 4 -1.30 7.44 -20.92
C ARG A 4 -0.46 7.85 -19.71
N LEU A 5 0.02 9.09 -19.67
CA LEU A 5 0.77 9.65 -18.54
C LEU A 5 -0.08 9.76 -17.26
N PHE A 6 -1.40 9.95 -17.39
CA PHE A 6 -2.33 9.87 -16.27
C PHE A 6 -2.64 8.43 -15.85
N ARG A 7 -2.98 7.58 -16.83
CA ARG A 7 -3.59 6.27 -16.56
C ARG A 7 -2.58 5.20 -16.17
N ILE A 8 -1.43 5.13 -16.85
CA ILE A 8 -0.43 4.06 -16.65
C ILE A 8 0.16 4.09 -15.24
N PRO A 9 0.56 5.23 -14.67
CA PRO A 9 1.13 5.21 -13.33
C PRO A 9 0.08 4.87 -12.26
N LEU A 10 -1.16 5.36 -12.37
CA LEU A 10 -2.25 4.98 -11.45
C LEU A 10 -2.61 3.48 -11.58
N LEU A 11 -2.61 2.92 -12.80
CA LEU A 11 -2.78 1.47 -12.99
C LEU A 11 -1.66 0.70 -12.29
N THR A 12 -0.42 1.16 -12.42
CA THR A 12 0.76 0.55 -11.79
C THR A 12 0.62 0.56 -10.27
N ILE A 13 0.22 1.69 -9.67
CA ILE A 13 -0.08 1.79 -8.24
C ILE A 13 -1.19 0.80 -7.85
N GLY A 14 -2.28 0.74 -8.62
CA GLY A 14 -3.38 -0.19 -8.36
C GLY A 14 -2.94 -1.66 -8.34
N PHE A 15 -2.10 -2.07 -9.31
CA PHE A 15 -1.54 -3.43 -9.34
C PHE A 15 -0.57 -3.69 -8.19
N ILE A 16 0.29 -2.73 -7.83
CA ILE A 16 1.17 -2.83 -6.66
C ILE A 16 0.33 -3.12 -5.41
N PHE A 17 -0.76 -2.38 -5.21
CA PHE A 17 -1.63 -2.53 -4.04
C PHE A 17 -2.30 -3.91 -4.02
N ILE A 18 -2.80 -4.40 -5.16
CA ILE A 18 -3.36 -5.75 -5.25
C ILE A 18 -2.30 -6.80 -4.89
N ILE A 19 -1.13 -6.76 -5.52
CA ILE A 19 -0.07 -7.75 -5.29
C ILE A 19 0.37 -7.74 -3.82
N MET A 20 0.57 -6.56 -3.24
CA MET A 20 0.96 -6.40 -1.84
C MET A 20 -0.12 -6.88 -0.88
N GLY A 21 -1.38 -6.52 -1.13
CA GLY A 21 -2.50 -6.96 -0.31
C GLY A 21 -2.68 -8.48 -0.33
N LEU A 22 -2.62 -9.10 -1.52
CA LEU A 22 -2.69 -10.56 -1.66
C LEU A 22 -1.50 -11.25 -0.97
N ARG A 23 -0.30 -10.65 -1.02
CA ARG A 23 0.87 -11.18 -0.29
C ARG A 23 0.62 -11.26 1.21
N TRP A 24 0.06 -10.21 1.83
CA TRP A 24 -0.33 -10.23 3.25
C TRP A 24 -1.46 -11.22 3.56
N ILE A 25 -2.35 -11.47 2.60
CA ILE A 25 -3.44 -12.45 2.78
C ILE A 25 -2.90 -13.88 2.85
N PHE A 26 -2.01 -14.25 1.91
CA PHE A 26 -1.68 -15.65 1.65
C PHE A 26 -0.40 -16.15 2.31
N VAL A 27 0.55 -15.28 2.67
CA VAL A 27 1.75 -15.74 3.37
C VAL A 27 1.41 -16.24 4.78
N ASP A 28 2.17 -17.21 5.28
CA ASP A 28 1.87 -17.83 6.56
C ASP A 28 2.11 -16.92 7.77
N GLU A 29 3.17 -16.11 7.72
CA GLU A 29 3.55 -15.19 8.78
C GLU A 29 3.65 -13.77 8.22
N PRO A 30 2.53 -13.10 7.95
CA PRO A 30 2.52 -11.83 7.23
C PRO A 30 3.25 -10.68 7.95
N TRP A 31 3.35 -10.74 9.28
CA TRP A 31 4.13 -9.79 10.08
C TRP A 31 5.64 -9.91 9.83
N MET A 32 6.12 -11.03 9.28
CA MET A 32 7.53 -11.26 8.98
C MET A 32 7.98 -10.58 7.68
N LEU A 33 7.04 -10.08 6.86
CA LEU A 33 7.37 -9.32 5.65
C LEU A 33 8.14 -8.02 5.96
N ASP A 34 7.93 -7.48 7.15
CA ASP A 34 8.64 -6.31 7.72
C ASP A 34 9.42 -6.68 8.98
N LYS A 35 9.96 -7.91 9.06
CA LYS A 35 10.59 -8.44 10.28
C LYS A 35 11.50 -7.42 10.97
N VAL A 36 12.47 -6.88 10.23
CA VAL A 36 13.49 -5.96 10.76
C VAL A 36 12.85 -4.73 11.39
N ALA A 37 11.98 -4.03 10.65
CA ALA A 37 11.35 -2.80 11.15
C ALA A 37 10.39 -3.08 12.32
N ASN A 38 9.70 -4.23 12.32
CA ASN A 38 8.82 -4.61 13.40
C ASN A 38 9.59 -4.98 14.67
N GLU A 39 10.68 -5.74 14.58
CA GLU A 39 11.53 -6.10 15.73
C GLU A 39 12.22 -4.87 16.32
N GLU A 40 12.68 -3.93 15.48
CA GLU A 40 13.17 -2.62 15.93
C GLU A 40 12.11 -1.86 16.71
N ARG A 41 10.86 -1.82 16.20
CA ARG A 41 9.74 -1.14 16.87
C ARG A 41 9.35 -1.79 18.19
N LEU A 42 9.41 -3.12 18.26
CA LEU A 42 9.14 -3.91 19.46
C LEU A 42 10.28 -3.84 20.48
N ASN A 43 11.48 -3.42 20.06
CA ASN A 43 12.71 -3.49 20.85
C ASN A 43 13.00 -4.91 21.38
N MET A 44 12.61 -5.93 20.59
CA MET A 44 12.89 -7.35 20.82
C MET A 44 12.66 -8.17 19.55
N THR A 45 13.24 -9.36 19.49
CA THR A 45 13.01 -10.30 18.39
C THR A 45 11.64 -10.98 18.53
N PHE A 46 11.06 -11.38 17.39
CA PHE A 46 9.83 -12.18 17.39
C PHE A 46 10.02 -13.53 18.11
N GLU A 47 11.21 -14.12 18.01
CA GLU A 47 11.55 -15.34 18.74
C GLU A 47 11.40 -15.15 20.25
N LYS A 48 11.96 -14.06 20.80
CA LYS A 48 11.83 -13.73 22.22
C LYS A 48 10.40 -13.33 22.61
N LEU A 49 9.68 -12.67 21.71
CA LEU A 49 8.29 -12.27 21.93
C LEU A 49 7.37 -13.49 22.05
N PHE A 50 7.51 -14.45 21.13
CA PHE A 50 6.65 -15.63 21.03
C PHE A 50 7.08 -16.78 21.93
N SER A 51 8.29 -16.75 22.51
CA SER A 51 8.71 -17.75 23.51
C SER A 51 8.06 -17.56 24.88
N ASN A 52 7.31 -16.48 25.10
CA ASN A 52 6.66 -16.18 26.36
C ASN A 52 5.21 -16.68 26.34
N GLU A 53 4.83 -17.55 27.28
CA GLU A 53 3.52 -18.22 27.36
C GLU A 53 2.33 -17.23 27.31
N ILE A 54 2.51 -16.01 27.86
CA ILE A 54 1.48 -14.96 27.78
C ILE A 54 1.13 -14.56 26.34
N ASN A 55 2.01 -14.82 25.37
CA ASN A 55 1.88 -14.45 23.97
C ASN A 55 1.54 -15.63 23.05
N ASP A 56 1.17 -16.81 23.57
CA ASP A 56 0.91 -18.01 22.76
C ASP A 56 -0.16 -17.81 21.66
N THR A 57 -1.11 -16.89 21.89
CA THR A 57 -2.17 -16.56 20.91
C THR A 57 -1.80 -15.40 19.97
N LEU A 58 -0.70 -14.70 20.24
CA LEU A 58 -0.30 -13.49 19.52
C LEU A 58 0.01 -13.74 18.03
N PRO A 59 0.71 -14.82 17.62
CA PRO A 59 0.93 -15.10 16.20
C PRO A 59 -0.39 -15.28 15.43
N GLY A 60 -1.38 -15.93 16.03
CA GLY A 60 -2.71 -16.09 15.44
C GLY A 60 -3.42 -14.74 15.25
N TYR A 61 -3.37 -13.89 16.26
CA TYR A 61 -3.90 -12.52 16.18
C TYR A 61 -3.20 -11.68 15.10
N LEU A 62 -1.86 -11.72 15.04
CA LEU A 62 -1.08 -11.03 14.02
C LEU A 62 -1.43 -11.53 12.61
N LYS A 63 -1.57 -12.85 12.42
CA LYS A 63 -2.01 -13.42 11.14
C LYS A 63 -3.35 -12.84 10.72
N GLN A 64 -4.31 -12.79 11.63
CA GLN A 64 -5.64 -12.27 11.35
C GLN A 64 -5.61 -10.79 10.97
N ILE A 65 -4.98 -9.92 11.77
CA ILE A 65 -5.01 -8.47 11.52
C ILE A 65 -4.30 -8.09 10.21
N TYR A 66 -3.16 -8.73 9.91
CA TYR A 66 -2.46 -8.50 8.65
C TYR A 66 -3.23 -9.01 7.43
N ARG A 67 -3.98 -10.12 7.55
CA ARG A 67 -4.86 -10.59 6.46
C ARG A 67 -6.00 -9.61 6.19
N PHE A 68 -6.62 -9.06 7.25
CA PHE A 68 -7.61 -8.00 7.11
C PHE A 68 -7.00 -6.76 6.46
N PHE A 69 -5.79 -6.36 6.88
CA PHE A 69 -5.07 -5.25 6.26
C PHE A 69 -4.80 -5.53 4.77
N GLY A 70 -4.34 -6.73 4.42
CA GLY A 70 -4.12 -7.15 3.04
C GLY A 70 -5.38 -7.12 2.19
N LEU A 71 -6.54 -7.47 2.75
CA LEU A 71 -7.84 -7.33 2.08
C LEU A 71 -8.14 -5.86 1.75
N TRP A 72 -8.01 -4.96 2.74
CA TRP A 72 -8.25 -3.53 2.52
C TRP A 72 -7.32 -2.94 1.46
N VAL A 73 -6.03 -3.28 1.50
CA VAL A 73 -5.05 -2.82 0.51
C VAL A 73 -5.38 -3.36 -0.88
N SER A 74 -5.78 -4.62 -0.99
CA SER A 74 -6.23 -5.21 -2.26
C SER A 74 -7.45 -4.50 -2.83
N MET A 75 -8.43 -4.20 -1.98
CA MET A 75 -9.65 -3.49 -2.37
C MET A 75 -9.35 -2.07 -2.87
N ILE A 76 -8.44 -1.34 -2.22
CA ILE A 76 -7.99 -0.03 -2.70
C ILE A 76 -7.40 -0.15 -4.10
N GLY A 77 -6.54 -1.13 -4.34
CA GLY A 77 -5.97 -1.36 -5.67
C GLY A 77 -7.03 -1.68 -6.74
N LEU A 78 -8.02 -2.52 -6.39
CA LEU A 78 -9.16 -2.82 -7.27
C LEU A 78 -10.02 -1.58 -7.57
N PHE A 79 -10.25 -0.71 -6.58
CA PHE A 79 -10.96 0.55 -6.80
C PHE A 79 -10.19 1.44 -7.76
N ILE A 80 -8.88 1.63 -7.55
CA ILE A 80 -8.04 2.44 -8.44
C ILE A 80 -8.16 1.93 -9.88
N ILE A 81 -7.98 0.64 -10.13
CA ILE A 81 -8.07 0.05 -11.48
C ILE A 81 -9.49 0.20 -12.06
N SER A 82 -10.53 0.00 -11.26
CA SER A 82 -11.92 0.05 -11.72
C SER A 82 -12.32 1.45 -12.19
N PHE A 83 -11.87 2.49 -11.50
CA PHE A 83 -12.14 3.89 -11.87
C PHE A 83 -11.22 4.43 -12.98
N LEU A 84 -10.24 3.65 -13.44
CA LEU A 84 -9.38 3.98 -14.58
C LEU A 84 -9.92 3.47 -15.93
N ARG A 85 -11.18 3.03 -15.99
CA ARG A 85 -11.86 2.68 -17.26
C ARG A 85 -12.18 3.95 -18.04
N GLU A 86 -12.06 3.90 -19.38
CA GLU A 86 -12.20 5.07 -20.26
C GLU A 86 -13.50 5.85 -20.01
N MET A 87 -14.63 5.15 -19.79
CA MET A 87 -15.92 5.78 -19.51
C MET A 87 -15.91 6.73 -18.30
N PHE A 88 -15.08 6.46 -17.28
CA PHE A 88 -14.96 7.29 -16.09
C PHE A 88 -13.91 8.39 -16.25
N LEU A 89 -12.92 8.17 -17.13
CA LEU A 89 -11.85 9.13 -17.36
C LEU A 89 -12.28 10.34 -18.17
N GLU A 90 -13.43 10.31 -18.85
CA GLU A 90 -14.00 11.50 -19.48
C GLU A 90 -14.41 12.56 -18.43
N ASP A 91 -14.84 12.13 -17.25
CA ASP A 91 -15.29 13.02 -16.17
C ASP A 91 -14.10 13.57 -15.37
N SER A 92 -13.91 14.90 -15.43
CA SER A 92 -12.81 15.56 -14.72
C SER A 92 -12.95 15.53 -13.19
N GLY A 93 -14.17 15.44 -12.66
CA GLY A 93 -14.44 15.26 -11.24
C GLY A 93 -13.98 13.89 -10.76
N ILE A 94 -14.28 12.83 -11.51
CA ILE A 94 -13.80 11.48 -11.20
C ILE A 94 -12.27 11.43 -11.25
N ARG A 95 -11.64 12.00 -12.29
CA ARG A 95 -10.16 12.05 -12.38
C ARG A 95 -9.53 12.74 -11.16
N LYS A 96 -10.08 13.89 -10.74
CA LYS A 96 -9.61 14.64 -9.56
C LYS A 96 -9.80 13.85 -8.27
N SER A 97 -10.97 13.24 -8.07
CA SER A 97 -11.24 12.39 -6.91
C SER A 97 -10.27 11.21 -6.83
N LEU A 98 -10.00 10.56 -7.97
CA LEU A 98 -9.04 9.47 -8.03
C LEU A 98 -7.62 9.92 -7.65
N LEU A 99 -7.18 11.09 -8.14
CA LEU A 99 -5.89 11.68 -7.75
C LEU A 99 -5.86 12.02 -6.26
N ILE A 100 -6.91 12.63 -5.71
CA ILE A 100 -6.97 13.00 -4.29
C ILE A 100 -6.91 11.75 -3.42
N CYS A 101 -7.77 10.75 -3.67
CA CYS A 101 -7.82 9.52 -2.87
C CYS A 101 -6.51 8.73 -2.96
N THR A 102 -5.98 8.55 -4.17
CA THR A 102 -4.71 7.83 -4.36
C THR A 102 -3.56 8.59 -3.72
N GLY A 103 -3.53 9.93 -3.85
CA GLY A 103 -2.52 10.79 -3.26
C GLY A 103 -2.54 10.73 -1.74
N LEU A 104 -3.70 10.95 -1.11
CA LEU A 104 -3.85 10.81 0.33
C LEU A 104 -3.34 9.45 0.83
N THR A 105 -3.58 8.38 0.07
CA THR A 105 -3.15 7.05 0.45
C THR A 105 -1.63 6.88 0.33
N VAL A 106 -1.02 7.18 -0.82
CA VAL A 106 0.43 6.91 -1.03
C VAL A 106 1.33 7.88 -0.25
N TYR A 107 0.93 9.14 -0.10
CA TYR A 107 1.72 10.12 0.66
C TYR A 107 1.60 9.86 2.16
N SER A 108 0.40 9.58 2.69
CA SER A 108 0.25 9.26 4.12
C SER A 108 0.95 7.95 4.47
N ALA A 109 0.86 6.93 3.61
CA ALA A 109 1.57 5.66 3.82
C ALA A 109 3.09 5.87 3.88
N LEU A 110 3.66 6.70 2.99
CA LEU A 110 5.09 6.99 3.01
C LEU A 110 5.50 7.78 4.27
N ILE A 111 4.72 8.79 4.66
CA ILE A 111 4.96 9.56 5.89
C ILE A 111 4.96 8.64 7.11
N PHE A 112 3.94 7.79 7.25
CA PHE A 112 3.85 6.86 8.37
C PHE A 112 4.95 5.80 8.34
N ALA A 113 5.38 5.35 7.15
CA ALA A 113 6.51 4.44 7.05
C ALA A 113 7.79 5.07 7.61
N TYR A 114 8.10 6.31 7.26
CA TYR A 114 9.26 7.01 7.82
C TYR A 114 9.17 7.27 9.32
N ILE A 115 7.96 7.49 9.87
CA ILE A 115 7.78 7.74 11.31
C ILE A 115 7.85 6.44 12.12
N TRP A 116 7.25 5.35 11.64
CA TRP A 116 7.04 4.16 12.46
C TRP A 116 7.89 2.95 12.08
N ILE A 117 8.29 2.83 10.82
CA ILE A 117 9.05 1.69 10.29
C ILE A 117 10.16 2.15 9.29
N PRO A 118 11.06 3.07 9.69
CA PRO A 118 12.05 3.69 8.79
C PRO A 118 13.04 2.70 8.16
N SER A 119 13.19 1.51 8.73
CA SER A 119 14.04 0.43 8.20
C SER A 119 13.30 -0.54 7.27
N SER A 120 11.99 -0.33 7.03
CA SER A 120 11.20 -1.20 6.17
C SER A 120 11.57 -1.01 4.68
N PRO A 121 11.70 -2.11 3.91
CA PRO A 121 11.89 -2.01 2.46
C PRO A 121 10.68 -1.37 1.74
N PHE A 122 9.51 -1.27 2.38
CA PHE A 122 8.33 -0.63 1.79
C PHE A 122 8.47 0.87 1.60
N ILE A 123 9.46 1.51 2.20
CA ILE A 123 9.77 2.93 1.94
C ILE A 123 10.11 3.16 0.46
N TYR A 124 10.89 2.27 -0.16
CA TYR A 124 11.24 2.39 -1.57
C TYR A 124 10.02 2.24 -2.47
N LEU A 125 9.09 1.35 -2.10
CA LEU A 125 7.83 1.17 -2.80
C LEU A 125 6.92 2.40 -2.65
N GLY A 126 6.90 3.00 -1.46
CA GLY A 126 6.18 4.25 -1.18
C GLY A 126 6.73 5.43 -1.98
N LEU A 127 8.06 5.60 -2.02
CA LEU A 127 8.72 6.60 -2.85
C LEU A 127 8.38 6.43 -4.34
N GLY A 128 8.47 5.19 -4.85
CA GLY A 128 8.09 4.87 -6.22
C GLY A 128 6.62 5.21 -6.50
N SER A 129 5.72 4.91 -5.56
CA SER A 129 4.29 5.21 -5.70
C SER A 129 4.01 6.72 -5.71
N VAL A 130 4.72 7.50 -4.89
CA VAL A 130 4.63 8.97 -4.89
C VAL A 130 5.13 9.56 -6.22
N ILE A 131 6.21 9.02 -6.79
CA ILE A 131 6.72 9.44 -8.12
C ILE A 131 5.67 9.13 -9.19
N LEU A 132 5.14 7.91 -9.22
CA LEU A 132 4.09 7.50 -10.17
C LEU A 132 2.85 8.39 -10.05
N HIS A 133 2.41 8.68 -8.82
CA HIS A 133 1.28 9.57 -8.58
C HIS A 133 1.56 10.99 -9.08
N SER A 134 2.77 11.52 -8.84
CA SER A 134 3.19 12.84 -9.33
C SER A 134 3.16 12.92 -10.86
N ILE A 135 3.61 11.87 -11.56
CA ILE A 135 3.50 11.77 -13.03
C ILE A 135 2.03 11.83 -13.46
N SER A 136 1.14 11.17 -12.71
CA SER A 136 -0.30 11.17 -13.01
C SER A 136 -0.93 12.55 -12.84
N ILE A 137 -0.52 13.32 -11.81
CA ILE A 137 -0.95 14.71 -11.64
C ILE A 137 -0.57 15.55 -12.87
N ILE A 138 0.67 15.40 -13.35
CA ILE A 138 1.15 16.11 -14.55
C ILE A 138 0.35 15.68 -15.78
N GLY A 139 0.11 14.38 -15.93
CA GLY A 139 -0.71 13.82 -17.01
C GLY A 139 -2.13 14.41 -17.05
N ASN A 140 -2.78 14.59 -15.89
CA ASN A 140 -4.13 15.13 -15.79
C ASN A 140 -4.26 16.59 -16.25
N ARG A 141 -3.21 17.41 -16.08
CA ARG A 141 -3.24 18.82 -16.51
C ARG A 141 -3.44 18.98 -18.02
N ASN A 142 -3.12 17.93 -18.78
CA ASN A 142 -3.11 17.93 -20.23
C ASN A 142 -4.20 17.01 -20.84
N ILE A 143 -5.24 16.66 -20.05
CA ILE A 143 -6.41 15.86 -20.44
C ILE A 143 -7.68 16.69 -20.26
#